data_AF-A0A519L1A5-F1
#
_entry.id   AF-A0A519L1A5-F1
#
_cell.length_a   1.000
_cell.length_b   1.000
_cell.length_c   1.000
_cell.angle_alpha   90.00
_cell.angle_beta   90.00
_cell.angle_gamma   90.00
#
_symmetry.space_group_name_H-M   'P 1'
#
loop_
_entity.id
_entity.type
_entity.pdbx_description
1 polymer ?
#
loop_
_entity_poly.entity_id
_entity_poly.type
_entity_poly.pdbx_seq_one_letter_code
_entity_poly.pdbx_strand_id
1 'polypeptide(L)'
;MSPRLNPSPETLFTRGWEDYALLDSGHGRKLERYGRFTVVRPEPQCFWAPRDPTAFDKADAVFDPQAQDDDDDGRWRFSGKAVDTFPLAWRDVRFTGRFTPFRHLAFFPEQAANWEWLDARVRTLSRSSRPKDGSATKAAPKVLNLFGYT
;
A
#
# COMPACT_ATOMS: atom_id res chain seq x y z
N MET A 1 -9.54 14.24 -27.51
CA MET A 1 -8.20 14.85 -27.44
C MET A 1 -7.23 13.71 -27.11
N SER A 2 -6.21 13.46 -27.92
CA SER A 2 -5.24 12.39 -27.63
C SER A 2 -4.48 12.71 -26.35
N PRO A 3 -4.23 11.73 -25.45
CA PRO A 3 -3.44 11.97 -24.26
C PRO A 3 -2.03 12.44 -24.65
N ARG A 4 -1.53 13.49 -23.98
CA ARG A 4 -0.13 13.92 -24.13
C ARG A 4 0.72 13.04 -23.22
N LEU A 5 1.63 12.28 -23.82
CA LEU A 5 2.60 11.47 -23.09
C LEU A 5 3.79 12.32 -22.67
N ASN A 6 4.37 12.02 -21.51
CA ASN A 6 5.62 12.62 -21.07
C ASN A 6 6.75 12.16 -22.03
N PRO A 7 7.58 13.06 -22.59
CA PRO A 7 8.67 12.68 -23.49
C PRO A 7 9.79 11.90 -22.80
N SER A 8 9.77 11.79 -21.47
CA SER A 8 10.76 11.03 -20.70
C SER A 8 10.10 10.20 -19.60
N PRO A 9 10.69 9.06 -19.22
CA PRO A 9 10.18 8.27 -18.11
C PRO A 9 10.28 9.08 -16.81
N GLU A 10 9.26 8.95 -15.98
CA GLU A 10 9.21 9.56 -14.65
C GLU A 10 9.09 8.44 -13.61
N THR A 11 9.90 8.52 -12.55
CA THR A 11 9.86 7.56 -11.45
C THR A 11 9.09 8.17 -10.28
N LEU A 12 8.00 7.51 -9.91
CA LEU A 12 7.23 7.84 -8.72
C LEU A 12 7.76 7.02 -7.53
N PHE A 13 8.02 7.69 -6.41
CA PHE A 13 8.53 7.06 -5.21
C PHE A 13 7.49 7.12 -4.10
N THR A 14 7.18 5.97 -3.53
CA THR A 14 6.39 5.89 -2.29
C THR A 14 7.34 5.89 -1.11
N ARG A 15 7.19 6.90 -0.25
CA ARG A 15 7.86 6.98 1.05
C ARG A 15 7.00 6.28 2.10
N GLY A 16 7.64 5.72 3.12
CA GLY A 16 6.91 5.25 4.30
C GLY A 16 6.16 6.39 4.99
N TRP A 17 5.02 6.06 5.60
CA TRP A 17 4.23 6.94 6.45
C TRP A 17 3.93 6.22 7.78
N GLU A 18 3.07 6.79 8.61
CA GLU A 18 2.72 6.25 9.93
C GLU A 18 2.38 4.75 9.87
N ASP A 19 1.44 4.38 9.00
CA ASP A 19 0.90 3.02 8.92
C ASP A 19 1.58 2.13 7.87
N TYR A 20 2.59 2.61 7.14
CA TYR A 20 3.35 1.75 6.24
C TYR A 20 4.81 2.14 6.12
N ALA A 21 5.70 1.15 6.10
CA ALA A 21 7.08 1.35 5.68
C ALA A 21 7.68 0.05 5.12
N LEU A 22 8.53 0.15 4.10
CA LEU A 22 9.50 -0.90 3.81
C LEU A 22 10.66 -0.75 4.79
N LEU A 23 10.86 -1.74 5.67
CA LEU A 23 11.87 -1.70 6.73
C LEU A 23 13.21 -2.25 6.24
N ASP A 24 13.18 -3.40 5.57
CA ASP A 24 14.36 -4.02 4.98
C ASP A 24 13.97 -4.97 3.82
N SER A 25 14.94 -5.38 3.02
CA SER A 25 14.74 -6.31 1.92
C SER A 25 16.02 -7.02 1.53
N GLY A 26 15.89 -8.23 1.00
CA GLY A 26 17.01 -9.01 0.51
C GLY A 26 16.70 -10.50 0.49
N HIS A 27 17.56 -11.27 -0.17
CA HIS A 27 17.43 -12.71 -0.33
C HIS A 27 16.02 -13.15 -0.77
N GLY A 28 15.45 -12.43 -1.74
CA GLY A 28 14.14 -12.74 -2.31
C GLY A 28 12.95 -12.43 -1.39
N ARG A 29 13.13 -11.63 -0.33
CA ARG A 29 12.10 -11.28 0.65
C ARG A 29 12.12 -9.79 0.99
N LYS A 30 11.02 -9.30 1.52
CA LYS A 30 10.90 -7.95 2.10
C LYS A 30 10.23 -7.98 3.46
N LEU A 31 10.70 -7.12 4.34
CA LEU A 31 10.15 -6.86 5.66
C LEU A 31 9.46 -5.50 5.64
N GLU A 32 8.16 -5.49 5.86
CA GLU A 32 7.31 -4.32 5.77
C GLU A 32 6.61 -4.08 7.12
N ARG A 33 6.32 -2.82 7.46
CA ARG A 33 5.40 -2.46 8.54
C ARG A 33 4.04 -2.13 7.94
N TYR A 34 2.98 -2.65 8.54
CA TYR A 34 1.58 -2.31 8.28
C TYR A 34 0.88 -2.00 9.61
N GLY A 35 0.67 -0.72 9.90
CA GLY A 35 0.22 -0.24 11.21
C GLY A 35 1.17 -0.71 12.30
N ARG A 36 0.66 -1.54 13.21
CA ARG A 36 1.47 -2.12 14.30
C ARG A 36 2.20 -3.42 13.92
N PHE A 37 1.88 -4.03 12.79
CA PHE A 37 2.38 -5.34 12.40
C PHE A 37 3.60 -5.22 11.51
N THR A 38 4.57 -6.10 11.74
CA THR A 38 5.69 -6.35 10.83
C THR A 38 5.44 -7.63 10.05
N VAL A 39 5.63 -7.57 8.74
CA VAL A 39 5.21 -8.63 7.82
C VAL A 39 6.35 -8.96 6.86
N VAL A 40 6.67 -10.25 6.75
CA VAL A 40 7.62 -10.76 5.77
C VAL A 40 6.87 -11.38 4.61
N ARG A 41 7.24 -10.96 3.39
CA ARG A 41 6.67 -11.50 2.14
C ARG A 41 7.75 -11.81 1.12
N PRO A 42 7.50 -12.76 0.20
CA PRO A 42 8.37 -12.97 -0.95
C PRO A 42 8.45 -11.72 -1.84
N GLU A 43 9.67 -11.39 -2.27
CA GLU A 43 9.99 -10.37 -3.27
C GLU A 43 11.18 -10.86 -4.10
N PRO A 44 10.94 -11.66 -5.16
CA PRO A 44 12.00 -12.33 -5.92
C PRO A 44 13.04 -11.39 -6.53
N GLN A 45 12.70 -10.11 -6.71
CA GLN A 45 13.60 -9.10 -7.27
C GLN A 45 14.61 -8.55 -6.25
N CYS A 46 14.45 -8.82 -4.96
CA CYS A 46 15.39 -8.42 -3.92
C CYS A 46 16.61 -9.36 -3.86
N PHE A 47 17.48 -9.29 -4.87
CA PHE A 47 18.66 -10.17 -5.00
C PHE A 47 19.79 -9.88 -4.01
N TRP A 48 19.79 -8.71 -3.39
CA TRP A 48 20.82 -8.26 -2.44
C TRP A 48 20.67 -8.91 -1.06
N ALA A 49 21.66 -8.73 -0.19
CA ALA A 49 21.56 -9.11 1.22
C ALA A 49 20.77 -8.04 2.02
N PRO A 50 19.91 -8.44 2.97
CA PRO A 50 19.27 -7.50 3.88
C PRO A 50 20.30 -6.86 4.79
N ARG A 51 19.99 -5.66 5.27
CA ARG A 51 20.86 -4.93 6.20
C ARG A 51 20.88 -5.59 7.58
N ASP A 52 19.73 -6.04 8.07
CA ASP A 52 19.58 -6.77 9.31
C ASP A 52 18.77 -8.06 9.07
N PRO A 53 19.45 -9.17 8.75
CA PRO A 53 18.79 -10.46 8.57
C PRO A 53 17.97 -10.89 9.81
N THR A 54 18.41 -10.53 11.02
CA THR A 54 17.76 -10.96 12.27
C THR A 54 16.43 -10.26 12.53
N ALA A 55 16.18 -9.13 11.87
CA ALA A 55 14.89 -8.44 11.95
C ALA A 55 13.75 -9.26 11.32
N PHE A 56 14.05 -10.09 10.32
CA PHE A 56 13.05 -10.92 9.64
C PHE A 56 12.49 -12.02 10.56
N ASP A 57 13.32 -12.55 11.46
CA ASP A 57 12.93 -13.62 12.40
C ASP A 57 11.99 -13.12 13.50
N LYS A 58 11.91 -11.79 13.69
CA LYS A 58 11.07 -11.13 14.70
C LYS A 58 9.74 -10.62 14.13
N ALA A 59 9.44 -10.90 12.87
CA ALA A 59 8.23 -10.42 12.23
C ALA A 59 6.96 -11.01 12.87
N ASP A 60 5.89 -10.21 12.91
CA ASP A 60 4.60 -10.64 13.44
C ASP A 60 3.91 -11.68 12.55
N ALA A 61 4.12 -11.58 11.24
CA ALA A 61 3.54 -12.48 10.25
C ALA A 61 4.50 -12.76 9.09
N VAL A 62 4.54 -14.01 8.63
CA VAL A 62 5.34 -14.45 7.49
C VAL A 62 4.45 -15.19 6.49
N PHE A 63 4.46 -14.78 5.22
CA PHE A 63 3.77 -15.50 4.16
C PHE A 63 4.65 -16.62 3.61
N ASP A 64 4.15 -17.86 3.67
CA ASP A 64 4.79 -19.02 3.06
C ASP A 64 4.02 -19.42 1.78
N PRO A 65 4.59 -19.23 0.58
CA PRO A 65 3.93 -19.60 -0.67
C PRO A 65 3.79 -21.13 -0.86
N GLN A 66 4.56 -21.93 -0.12
CA GLN A 66 4.60 -23.39 -0.23
C GLN A 66 3.71 -24.11 0.78
N ALA A 67 3.29 -23.42 1.86
CA ALA A 67 2.33 -23.96 2.81
C ALA A 67 1.04 -24.37 2.09
N GLN A 68 0.57 -25.58 2.39
CA GLN A 68 -0.68 -26.10 1.84
C GLN A 68 -1.85 -25.65 2.72
N ASP A 69 -3.03 -25.54 2.11
CA ASP A 69 -4.21 -25.06 2.84
C ASP A 69 -4.73 -26.08 3.88
N ASP A 70 -4.21 -27.31 3.86
CA ASP A 70 -4.47 -28.37 4.84
C ASP A 70 -3.59 -28.27 6.11
N ASP A 71 -2.59 -27.38 6.12
CA ASP A 71 -1.89 -27.02 7.35
C ASP A 71 -2.84 -26.16 8.20
N ASP A 72 -3.10 -26.53 9.46
CA ASP A 72 -4.02 -25.84 10.39
C ASP A 72 -3.76 -24.31 10.52
N ASP A 73 -2.57 -23.84 10.13
CA ASP A 73 -2.13 -22.45 10.19
C ASP A 73 -2.34 -21.66 8.88
N GLY A 74 -2.70 -22.31 7.77
CA GLY A 74 -2.76 -21.71 6.44
C GLY A 74 -1.43 -21.13 5.94
N ARG A 75 -1.45 -20.29 4.90
CA ARG A 75 -0.22 -19.72 4.30
C ARG A 75 0.44 -18.60 5.10
N TRP A 76 -0.17 -18.17 6.21
CA TRP A 76 0.35 -17.11 7.06
C TRP A 76 0.76 -17.66 8.41
N ARG A 77 2.05 -17.58 8.71
CA ARG A 77 2.58 -17.96 10.02
C ARG A 77 2.65 -16.73 10.90
N PHE A 78 1.92 -16.73 12.02
CA PHE A 78 1.92 -15.64 12.99
C PHE A 78 2.82 -15.98 14.18
N SER A 79 3.58 -15.01 14.68
CA SER A 79 4.38 -15.17 15.91
C SER A 79 3.53 -15.19 17.19
N GLY A 80 2.24 -14.82 17.07
CA GLY A 80 1.26 -14.83 18.15
C GLY A 80 -0.14 -15.22 17.66
N LYS A 81 -1.17 -14.68 18.30
CA LYS A 81 -2.56 -14.97 17.90
C LYS A 81 -2.80 -14.52 16.45
N ALA A 82 -3.38 -15.41 15.65
CA ALA A 82 -3.79 -15.11 14.29
C ALA A 82 -4.70 -13.88 14.22
N VAL A 83 -4.45 -13.03 13.22
CA VAL A 83 -5.19 -11.80 12.96
C VAL A 83 -5.74 -11.88 11.55
N ASP A 84 -7.06 -11.71 11.38
CA ASP A 84 -7.68 -11.66 10.06
C ASP A 84 -7.57 -10.27 9.45
N THR A 85 -8.03 -9.25 10.19
CA THR A 85 -8.06 -7.85 9.73
C THR A 85 -7.48 -6.88 10.75
N PHE A 86 -7.00 -5.74 10.26
CA PHE A 86 -6.43 -4.67 11.10
C PHE A 86 -6.65 -3.29 10.48
N PRO A 87 -6.81 -2.24 11.32
CA PRO A 87 -7.02 -0.89 10.82
C PRO A 87 -5.74 -0.31 10.23
N LEU A 88 -5.90 0.47 9.16
CA LEU A 88 -4.86 1.26 8.53
C LEU A 88 -5.38 2.65 8.15
N ALA A 89 -4.44 3.55 7.94
CA ALA A 89 -4.67 4.91 7.54
C ALA A 89 -3.67 5.39 6.50
N TRP A 90 -4.17 6.25 5.61
CA TRP A 90 -3.34 7.15 4.81
C TRP A 90 -3.95 8.55 4.91
N ARG A 91 -3.28 9.43 5.66
CA ARG A 91 -3.83 10.75 6.05
C ARG A 91 -5.20 10.58 6.72
N ASP A 92 -6.24 11.22 6.18
CA ASP A 92 -7.62 11.15 6.70
C ASP A 92 -8.39 9.92 6.18
N VAL A 93 -7.84 9.17 5.23
CA VAL A 93 -8.48 7.96 4.70
C VAL A 93 -8.19 6.79 5.64
N ARG A 94 -9.25 6.17 6.17
CA ARG A 94 -9.18 4.97 7.00
C ARG A 94 -9.67 3.77 6.18
N PHE A 95 -8.95 2.66 6.29
CA PHE A 95 -9.26 1.42 5.57
C PHE A 95 -8.77 0.21 6.37
N THR A 96 -9.04 -0.99 5.86
CA THR A 96 -8.77 -2.24 6.57
C THR A 96 -7.75 -3.07 5.80
N GLY A 97 -6.62 -3.35 6.43
CA GLY A 97 -5.70 -4.39 5.97
C GLY A 97 -6.24 -5.78 6.33
N ARG A 98 -5.91 -6.79 5.51
CA ARG A 98 -6.35 -8.17 5.72
C ARG A 98 -5.28 -9.18 5.35
N PHE A 99 -5.04 -10.17 6.19
CA PHE A 99 -4.25 -11.35 5.83
C PHE A 99 -5.10 -12.28 4.96
N THR A 100 -4.97 -12.16 3.64
CA THR A 100 -5.75 -12.97 2.68
C THR A 100 -5.10 -14.34 2.47
N PRO A 101 -5.79 -15.32 1.84
CA PRO A 101 -5.13 -16.57 1.42
C PRO A 101 -3.95 -16.37 0.44
N PHE A 102 -3.84 -15.17 -0.16
CA PHE A 102 -2.73 -14.77 -1.02
C PHE A 102 -1.76 -13.83 -0.29
N ARG A 103 -0.60 -13.60 -0.91
CA ARG A 103 0.47 -12.72 -0.35
C ARG A 103 0.10 -11.24 -0.18
N HIS A 104 -1.06 -10.78 -0.65
CA HIS A 104 -1.42 -9.36 -0.55
C HIS A 104 -2.21 -9.09 0.74
N LEU A 105 -2.08 -7.87 1.27
CA LEU A 105 -2.72 -7.46 2.53
C LEU A 105 -4.01 -6.64 2.34
N ALA A 106 -4.71 -6.86 1.22
CA ALA A 106 -5.85 -6.05 0.79
C ALA A 106 -5.53 -4.56 0.54
N PHE A 107 -4.28 -4.22 0.28
CA PHE A 107 -3.85 -2.85 0.04
C PHE A 107 -2.49 -2.82 -0.68
N PHE A 108 -2.32 -1.85 -1.58
CA PHE A 108 -1.09 -1.64 -2.37
C PHE A 108 -0.43 -0.30 -1.98
N PRO A 109 0.46 -0.29 -0.99
CA PRO A 109 1.04 0.95 -0.46
C PRO A 109 1.78 1.79 -1.49
N GLU A 110 2.36 1.15 -2.50
CA GLU A 110 3.09 1.81 -3.59
C GLU A 110 2.22 2.79 -4.40
N GLN A 111 0.89 2.63 -4.37
CA GLN A 111 -0.06 3.55 -5.01
C GLN A 111 -0.19 4.90 -4.29
N ALA A 112 0.41 5.07 -3.11
CA ALA A 112 0.38 6.34 -2.37
C ALA A 112 0.88 7.53 -3.18
N ALA A 113 1.90 7.35 -4.04
CA ALA A 113 2.35 8.40 -4.95
C ALA A 113 1.27 8.83 -5.95
N ASN A 114 0.46 7.87 -6.44
CA ASN A 114 -0.67 8.16 -7.32
C ASN A 114 -1.82 8.83 -6.58
N TRP A 115 -2.10 8.45 -5.33
CA TRP A 115 -3.11 9.12 -4.51
C TRP A 115 -2.72 10.55 -4.16
N GLU A 116 -1.44 10.79 -3.86
CA GLU A 116 -0.93 12.14 -3.63
C GLU A 116 -1.10 13.03 -4.86
N TRP A 117 -0.76 12.51 -6.04
CA TRP A 117 -0.99 13.20 -7.31
C TRP A 117 -2.49 13.48 -7.54
N LEU A 118 -3.36 12.48 -7.33
CA LEU A 118 -4.80 12.60 -7.52
C LEU A 118 -5.41 13.64 -6.58
N ASP A 119 -5.06 13.59 -5.28
CA ASP A 119 -5.53 14.52 -4.25
C ASP A 119 -5.14 15.97 -4.61
N ALA A 120 -3.87 16.19 -4.98
CA ALA A 120 -3.40 17.50 -5.42
C ALA A 120 -4.19 18.03 -6.63
N ARG A 121 -4.47 17.16 -7.61
CA ARG A 121 -5.20 17.52 -8.82
C ARG A 121 -6.67 17.85 -8.54
N VAL A 122 -7.35 17.00 -7.77
CA VAL A 122 -8.75 17.21 -7.36
C VAL A 122 -8.89 18.50 -6.55
N ARG A 123 -8.03 18.74 -5.56
CA ARG A 123 -8.05 19.99 -4.77
C ARG A 123 -7.82 21.22 -5.63
N THR A 124 -6.93 21.14 -6.61
CA THR A 124 -6.65 22.26 -7.53
C THR A 124 -7.87 22.55 -8.40
N LEU A 125 -8.48 21.52 -8.99
CA LEU A 125 -9.71 21.68 -9.79
C LEU A 125 -10.87 22.21 -8.95
N SER A 126 -11.06 21.70 -7.72
CA SER A 126 -12.12 22.18 -6.83
C SER A 126 -11.89 23.64 -6.39
N ARG A 127 -10.64 24.09 -6.25
CA ARG A 127 -10.31 25.50 -5.95
C ARG A 127 -10.53 26.41 -7.14
N SER A 128 -10.08 26.03 -8.34
CA SER A 128 -10.25 26.83 -9.56
C SER A 128 -11.70 26.97 -10.01
N SER A 129 -12.58 26.10 -9.51
CA SER A 129 -14.00 26.06 -9.87
C SER A 129 -14.90 26.85 -8.92
N ARG A 130 -14.36 27.48 -7.87
CA ARG A 130 -15.15 28.34 -6.97
C ARG A 130 -15.42 29.71 -7.61
N PRO A 131 -16.67 30.18 -7.64
CA PRO A 131 -16.99 31.56 -7.99
C PRO A 131 -16.29 32.55 -7.06
N LYS A 132 -15.82 33.69 -7.60
CA LYS A 132 -15.15 34.73 -6.81
C LYS A 132 -16.10 35.48 -5.86
N ASP A 133 -17.40 35.37 -6.09
CA ASP A 133 -18.47 36.06 -5.36
C ASP A 133 -19.10 35.21 -4.24
N GLY A 134 -18.62 33.98 -4.01
CA GLY A 134 -19.15 33.09 -2.97
C GLY A 134 -20.49 32.43 -3.31
N SER A 135 -21.02 32.62 -4.52
CA SER A 135 -22.22 31.90 -4.99
C SER A 135 -21.95 30.40 -5.20
N ALA A 136 -23.02 29.60 -5.22
CA ALA A 136 -22.97 28.13 -5.17
C ALA A 136 -21.91 27.52 -6.10
N THR A 137 -21.05 26.70 -5.50
CA THR A 137 -19.86 26.09 -6.11
C THR A 137 -20.20 25.27 -7.35
N LYS A 138 -19.41 25.41 -8.43
CA LYS A 138 -19.37 24.40 -9.49
C LYS A 138 -19.08 23.03 -8.84
N ALA A 139 -19.82 22.00 -9.23
CA ALA A 139 -19.74 20.67 -8.62
C ALA A 139 -18.30 20.13 -8.62
N ALA A 140 -17.94 19.39 -7.57
CA ALA A 140 -16.66 18.68 -7.48
C ALA A 140 -16.39 17.83 -8.74
N PRO A 141 -15.12 17.62 -9.13
CA PRO A 141 -14.81 16.80 -10.29
C PRO A 141 -15.34 15.37 -10.09
N LYS A 142 -15.92 14.80 -11.14
CA LYS A 142 -16.32 13.39 -11.17
C LYS A 142 -15.08 12.52 -11.41
N VAL A 143 -14.88 11.52 -10.56
CA VAL A 143 -13.74 10.59 -10.63
C VAL A 143 -14.27 9.18 -10.91
N LEU A 144 -13.69 8.49 -11.88
CA LEU A 144 -13.97 7.09 -12.19
C LEU A 144 -12.74 6.27 -11.84
N ASN A 145 -12.89 5.29 -10.94
CA ASN A 145 -11.83 4.37 -10.54
C ASN A 145 -12.14 2.97 -11.09
N LEU A 146 -11.50 2.59 -12.19
CA LEU A 146 -11.63 1.26 -12.79
C LEU A 146 -10.62 0.31 -12.16
N PHE A 147 -11.05 -0.92 -11.85
CA PHE A 147 -10.24 -1.90 -11.09
C PHE A 147 -9.79 -1.36 -9.73
N GLY A 148 -10.71 -0.67 -9.04
CA GLY A 148 -10.36 0.20 -7.93
C GLY A 148 -9.80 -0.47 -6.68
N TYR A 149 -9.96 -1.80 -6.55
CA TYR A 149 -9.57 -2.58 -5.37
C TYR A 149 -10.01 -1.90 -4.06
N THR A 150 -9.38 -2.22 -2.93
CA THR A 150 -9.70 -1.70 -1.60
C THR A 150 -8.94 -0.43 -1.25
#